data_AF-K6Z6P0-F1
#
_entry.id   AF-K6Z6P0-F1
#
_cell.length_a   1.000
_cell.length_b   1.000
_cell.length_c   1.000
_cell.angle_alpha   90.00
_cell.angle_beta   90.00
_cell.angle_gamma   90.00
#
_symmetry.space_group_name_H-M   'P 1'
#
loop_
_entity.id
_entity.type
_entity.pdbx_description
1 polymer ?
#
loop_
_entity_poly.entity_id
_entity_poly.type
_entity_poly.pdbx_seq_one_letter_code
_entity_poly.pdbx_strand_id
1 'polypeptide(L)'
;MQFEASVPDYLSGDFSMYLENMTSYADPENPDLLSNYLTKLFEQLKQMPLLFNGMVDQLAMAISTKVRIDSENLAKIVFTKELSWGDVKPFVGVHADARACITEIMTHAEQDLKKAILLIHFYNGYDTTPLKAEADESEQDQNDDYATHYDGDNY
;
A
#
# COMPACT_ATOMS: atom_id res chain seq x y z
N MET A 1 5.34 -18.08 -1.68
CA MET A 1 4.26 -18.65 -2.52
C MET A 1 3.70 -17.47 -3.29
N GLN A 2 3.95 -17.43 -4.59
CA GLN A 2 3.53 -16.34 -5.48
C GLN A 2 2.00 -16.42 -5.62
N PHE A 3 1.29 -15.35 -5.30
CA PHE A 3 -0.16 -15.33 -5.42
C PHE A 3 -0.54 -15.28 -6.92
N GLU A 4 -0.91 -16.42 -7.51
CA GLU A 4 -1.53 -16.50 -8.85
C GLU A 4 -3.01 -16.07 -8.82
N ALA A 5 -3.37 -15.03 -8.06
CA ALA A 5 -4.65 -14.38 -8.28
C ALA A 5 -4.50 -13.49 -9.51
N SER A 6 -4.80 -14.04 -10.69
CA SER A 6 -4.88 -13.27 -11.92
C SER A 6 -5.78 -12.06 -11.68
N VAL A 7 -5.25 -10.85 -11.87
CA VAL A 7 -6.02 -9.62 -11.77
C VAL A 7 -7.25 -9.75 -12.69
N PRO A 8 -8.48 -9.53 -12.19
CA PRO A 8 -9.68 -9.63 -13.00
C PRO A 8 -9.63 -8.70 -14.22
N ASP A 9 -10.21 -9.12 -15.34
CA ASP A 9 -10.16 -8.37 -16.61
C ASP A 9 -10.61 -6.92 -16.47
N TYR A 10 -11.65 -6.67 -15.66
CA TYR A 10 -12.21 -5.33 -15.42
C TYR A 10 -11.29 -4.39 -14.61
N LEU A 11 -10.22 -4.92 -14.00
CA LEU A 11 -9.20 -4.17 -13.27
C LEU A 11 -7.85 -4.15 -13.99
N SER A 12 -7.64 -5.01 -14.99
CA SER A 12 -6.33 -5.22 -15.62
C SER A 12 -5.71 -3.93 -16.19
N GLY A 13 -6.52 -3.09 -16.84
CA GLY A 13 -6.08 -1.79 -17.38
C GLY A 13 -5.68 -0.82 -16.28
N ASP A 14 -6.56 -0.61 -15.29
CA ASP A 14 -6.31 0.28 -14.15
C ASP A 14 -5.09 -0.20 -13.33
N PHE A 15 -4.93 -1.52 -13.17
CA PHE A 15 -3.81 -2.12 -12.47
C PHE A 15 -2.48 -1.93 -13.20
N SER A 16 -2.47 -2.05 -14.53
CA SER A 16 -1.26 -1.82 -15.33
C SER A 16 -0.78 -0.37 -15.19
N MET A 17 -1.71 0.59 -15.27
CA MET A 17 -1.40 2.01 -15.04
C MET A 17 -0.91 2.26 -13.62
N TYR A 18 -1.56 1.68 -12.62
CA TYR A 18 -1.15 1.81 -11.22
C TYR A 18 0.26 1.26 -10.98
N LEU A 19 0.58 0.07 -11.52
CA LEU A 19 1.90 -0.55 -11.42
C LEU A 19 2.98 0.30 -12.10
N GLU A 20 2.70 0.81 -13.30
CA GLU A 20 3.60 1.71 -14.02
C GLU A 20 3.89 2.98 -13.22
N ASN A 21 2.85 3.61 -12.66
CA ASN A 21 3.00 4.81 -11.84
C ASN A 21 3.81 4.54 -10.56
N MET A 22 3.48 3.48 -9.81
CA MET A 22 4.21 3.12 -8.58
C MET A 22 5.69 2.85 -8.87
N THR A 23 5.98 2.14 -9.96
CA THR A 23 7.37 1.82 -10.37
C THR A 23 8.12 3.06 -10.85
N SER A 24 7.45 3.97 -11.56
CA SER A 24 8.07 5.20 -12.09
C SER A 24 8.61 6.14 -11.00
N TYR A 25 8.03 6.10 -9.80
CA TYR A 25 8.50 6.87 -8.64
C TYR A 25 9.40 6.06 -7.69
N ALA A 26 9.52 4.75 -7.89
CA ALA A 26 10.39 3.87 -7.11
C ALA A 26 11.83 3.94 -7.64
N ASP A 27 12.46 5.10 -7.46
CA ASP A 27 13.85 5.35 -7.86
C ASP A 27 14.82 4.90 -6.74
N PRO A 28 15.72 3.92 -6.98
CA PRO A 28 16.74 3.51 -6.02
C PRO A 28 17.70 4.63 -5.60
N GLU A 29 17.90 5.63 -6.46
CA GLU A 29 18.76 6.79 -6.16
C GLU A 29 18.02 7.84 -5.30
N ASN A 30 16.68 7.82 -5.31
CA ASN A 30 15.83 8.74 -4.57
C ASN A 30 14.71 7.97 -3.83
N PRO A 31 15.04 7.23 -2.75
CA PRO A 31 14.09 6.33 -2.08
C PRO A 31 12.86 7.04 -1.50
N ASP A 32 12.97 8.34 -1.18
CA ASP A 32 11.87 9.14 -0.64
C ASP A 32 10.95 9.73 -1.72
N LEU A 33 11.25 9.55 -3.00
CA LEU A 33 10.48 10.16 -4.09
C LEU A 33 9.03 9.69 -4.07
N LEU A 34 8.83 8.37 -4.01
CA LEU A 34 7.50 7.75 -3.94
C LEU A 34 6.76 8.18 -2.67
N SER A 35 7.37 8.05 -1.49
CA SER A 35 6.70 8.37 -0.22
C SER A 35 6.27 9.86 -0.14
N ASN A 36 7.12 10.77 -0.63
CA ASN A 36 6.81 12.19 -0.73
C ASN A 36 5.69 12.47 -1.74
N TYR A 37 5.69 11.77 -2.87
CA TYR A 37 4.64 11.91 -3.88
C TYR A 37 3.28 11.46 -3.32
N LEU A 38 3.21 10.26 -2.73
CA LEU A 38 1.99 9.72 -2.12
C LEU A 38 1.45 10.64 -1.02
N THR A 39 2.33 11.21 -0.19
CA THR A 39 1.95 12.17 0.85
C THR A 39 1.30 13.43 0.26
N LYS A 40 1.90 14.02 -0.77
CA LYS A 40 1.34 15.20 -1.45
C LYS A 40 0.01 14.88 -2.12
N LEU A 41 -0.09 13.71 -2.75
CA LEU A 41 -1.29 13.26 -3.43
C LEU A 41 -2.46 13.10 -2.45
N PHE A 42 -2.19 12.54 -1.27
CA PHE A 42 -3.19 12.44 -0.21
C PHE A 42 -3.62 13.80 0.35
N GLU A 43 -2.69 14.75 0.54
CA GLU A 43 -3.05 16.10 1.00
C GLU A 43 -3.94 16.83 -0.01
N GLN A 44 -3.71 16.65 -1.32
CA GLN A 44 -4.61 17.17 -2.36
C GLN A 44 -5.99 16.50 -2.30
N LEU A 45 -6.02 15.18 -2.14
CA LEU A 45 -7.26 14.42 -2.01
C LEU A 45 -8.08 14.85 -0.78
N LYS A 46 -7.43 15.19 0.34
CA LYS A 46 -8.10 15.72 1.53
C LYS A 46 -8.80 17.06 1.28
N GLN A 47 -8.22 17.92 0.45
CA GLN A 47 -8.81 19.21 0.11
C GLN A 47 -9.98 19.06 -0.87
N MET A 48 -9.89 18.09 -1.78
CA MET A 48 -10.91 17.81 -2.78
C MET A 48 -11.10 16.29 -2.91
N PRO A 49 -12.00 15.68 -2.11
CA PRO A 49 -12.17 14.22 -2.09
C PRO A 49 -12.52 13.59 -3.44
N LEU A 50 -13.14 14.34 -4.35
CA LEU A 50 -13.51 13.87 -5.68
C LEU A 50 -12.48 14.24 -6.77
N LEU A 51 -11.28 14.68 -6.40
CA LEU A 51 -10.23 15.12 -7.31
C LEU A 51 -9.86 14.04 -8.34
N PHE A 52 -9.82 12.78 -7.92
CA PHE A 52 -9.44 11.64 -8.75
C PHE A 52 -10.62 10.80 -9.25
N ASN A 53 -11.82 11.39 -9.30
CA ASN A 53 -12.98 10.70 -9.88
C ASN A 53 -12.70 10.34 -11.35
N GLY A 54 -12.85 9.06 -11.70
CA GLY A 54 -12.46 8.49 -12.99
C GLY A 54 -10.96 8.20 -13.16
N MET A 55 -10.12 8.48 -12.17
CA MET A 55 -8.67 8.20 -12.15
C MET A 55 -8.34 7.22 -11.01
N VAL A 56 -8.72 5.96 -11.19
CA VAL A 56 -8.66 4.92 -10.15
C VAL A 56 -7.22 4.63 -9.71
N ASP A 57 -6.27 4.69 -10.63
CA ASP A 57 -4.84 4.53 -10.35
C ASP A 57 -4.31 5.63 -9.41
N GLN A 58 -4.65 6.90 -9.68
CA GLN A 58 -4.26 8.03 -8.83
C GLN A 58 -4.94 7.96 -7.47
N LEU A 59 -6.23 7.59 -7.45
CA LEU A 59 -6.95 7.37 -6.20
C LEU A 59 -6.29 6.26 -5.36
N ALA A 60 -5.92 5.14 -5.98
CA ALA A 60 -5.22 4.04 -5.31
C ALA A 60 -3.88 4.49 -4.73
N MET A 61 -3.09 5.27 -5.49
CA MET A 61 -1.85 5.84 -4.98
C MET A 61 -2.11 6.73 -3.77
N ALA A 62 -3.07 7.66 -3.87
CA ALA A 62 -3.35 8.65 -2.84
C ALA A 62 -3.76 8.02 -1.50
N ILE A 63 -4.48 6.89 -1.53
CA ILE A 63 -4.99 6.24 -0.32
C ILE A 63 -4.13 5.06 0.14
N SER A 64 -3.17 4.60 -0.66
CA SER A 64 -2.37 3.38 -0.41
C SER A 64 -1.69 3.34 0.96
N THR A 65 -1.21 4.49 1.46
CA THR A 65 -0.56 4.61 2.78
C THR A 65 -1.53 4.84 3.94
N LYS A 66 -2.82 5.01 3.64
CA LYS A 66 -3.88 5.39 4.59
C LYS A 66 -4.93 4.30 4.78
N VAL A 67 -4.85 3.23 4.00
CA VAL A 67 -5.71 2.07 4.10
C VAL A 67 -4.87 0.84 4.39
N ARG A 68 -5.41 -0.03 5.24
CA ARG A 68 -4.86 -1.37 5.50
C ARG A 68 -5.86 -2.38 4.97
N ILE A 69 -5.40 -3.28 4.12
CA ILE A 69 -6.25 -4.33 3.54
C ILE A 69 -5.86 -5.66 4.15
N ASP A 70 -6.84 -6.35 4.73
CA ASP A 70 -6.72 -7.76 5.12
C ASP A 70 -6.67 -8.64 3.86
N SER A 71 -5.51 -8.63 3.21
CA SER A 71 -5.30 -9.29 1.93
C SER A 71 -5.41 -10.80 2.05
N GLU A 72 -5.09 -11.38 3.21
CA GLU A 72 -5.20 -12.82 3.44
C GLU A 72 -6.66 -13.29 3.42
N ASN A 73 -7.56 -12.54 4.06
CA ASN A 73 -8.98 -12.90 4.07
C ASN A 73 -9.70 -12.45 2.81
N LEU A 74 -9.33 -11.31 2.22
CA LEU A 74 -9.88 -10.85 0.95
C LEU A 74 -9.53 -11.80 -0.20
N ALA A 75 -8.31 -12.35 -0.20
CA ALA A 75 -7.88 -13.34 -1.20
C ALA A 75 -8.69 -14.66 -1.19
N LYS A 76 -9.38 -14.96 -0.09
CA LYS A 76 -10.26 -16.15 0.01
C LYS A 76 -11.58 -15.95 -0.75
N ILE A 77 -11.88 -14.73 -1.16
CA ILE A 77 -13.07 -14.41 -1.94
C ILE A 77 -12.81 -14.71 -3.41
N VAL A 78 -13.83 -15.26 -4.07
CA VAL A 78 -13.76 -15.61 -5.49
C VAL A 78 -13.97 -14.34 -6.34
N PHE A 79 -12.94 -13.91 -7.07
CA PHE A 79 -12.97 -12.74 -7.96
C PHE A 79 -13.53 -13.02 -9.37
N THR A 80 -14.28 -14.11 -9.57
CA THR A 80 -14.83 -14.49 -10.89
C THR A 80 -15.89 -13.51 -11.41
N LYS A 81 -16.37 -12.60 -10.56
CA LYS A 81 -17.31 -11.53 -10.88
C LYS A 81 -16.90 -10.27 -10.15
N GLU A 82 -17.41 -9.14 -10.62
CA GLU A 82 -17.25 -7.88 -9.93
C GLU A 82 -17.85 -7.97 -8.51
N LEU A 83 -17.00 -7.68 -7.51
CA LEU A 83 -17.43 -7.67 -6.11
C LEU A 83 -18.25 -6.42 -5.83
N SER A 84 -19.19 -6.52 -4.87
CA SER A 84 -19.85 -5.34 -4.34
C SER A 84 -18.96 -4.67 -3.30
N TRP A 85 -19.17 -3.37 -3.04
CA TRP A 85 -18.44 -2.69 -1.96
C TRP A 85 -18.71 -3.35 -0.60
N GLY A 86 -19.91 -3.88 -0.37
CA GLY A 86 -20.27 -4.62 0.84
C GLY A 86 -19.44 -5.88 1.07
N ASP A 87 -18.94 -6.50 0.00
CA ASP A 87 -18.05 -7.67 0.09
C ASP A 87 -16.60 -7.27 0.38
N VAL A 88 -16.16 -6.09 -0.05
CA VAL A 88 -14.76 -5.63 0.12
C VAL A 88 -14.56 -4.88 1.44
N LYS A 89 -15.53 -4.02 1.80
CA LYS A 89 -15.48 -3.13 2.97
C LYS A 89 -15.07 -3.81 4.29
N PRO A 90 -15.51 -5.03 4.64
CA PRO A 90 -15.13 -5.68 5.89
C PRO A 90 -13.61 -5.92 6.04
N PHE A 91 -12.89 -5.96 4.91
CA PHE A 91 -11.45 -6.23 4.86
C PHE A 91 -10.60 -4.96 4.82
N VAL A 92 -11.23 -3.78 4.90
CA VAL A 92 -10.55 -2.48 4.75
C VAL A 92 -10.55 -1.74 6.09
N GLY A 93 -9.35 -1.56 6.66
CA GLY A 93 -9.10 -0.61 7.74
C GLY A 93 -8.71 0.75 7.17
N VAL A 94 -9.31 1.83 7.68
CA VAL A 94 -8.98 3.21 7.27
C VAL A 94 -8.36 3.95 8.44
N HIS A 95 -7.20 4.57 8.17
CA HIS A 95 -6.49 5.40 9.13
C HIS A 95 -7.34 6.60 9.57
N ALA A 96 -7.20 7.04 10.82
CA ALA A 96 -8.08 8.05 11.41
C ALA A 96 -8.10 9.38 10.63
N ASP A 97 -6.95 9.80 10.08
CA ASP A 97 -6.81 11.03 9.28
C ASP A 97 -7.54 10.98 7.92
N ALA A 98 -7.83 9.78 7.41
CA ALA A 98 -8.42 9.56 6.11
C ALA A 98 -9.92 9.23 6.17
N ARG A 99 -10.46 8.93 7.36
CA ARG A 99 -11.86 8.48 7.53
C ARG A 99 -12.89 9.42 6.89
N ALA A 100 -12.76 10.73 7.13
CA ALA A 100 -13.68 11.71 6.58
C ALA A 100 -13.61 11.74 5.05
N CYS A 101 -12.39 11.79 4.51
CA CYS A 101 -12.14 11.79 3.08
C CYS A 101 -12.68 10.51 2.40
N ILE A 102 -12.35 9.33 2.93
CA ILE A 102 -12.82 8.05 2.39
C ILE A 102 -14.34 7.92 2.49
N THR A 103 -14.97 8.44 3.54
CA THR A 103 -16.44 8.42 3.68
C THR A 103 -17.11 9.28 2.61
N GLU A 104 -16.54 10.44 2.29
CA GLU A 104 -17.03 11.31 1.22
C GLU A 104 -16.92 10.62 -0.14
N ILE A 105 -15.76 10.02 -0.43
CA ILE A 105 -15.52 9.27 -1.66
C ILE A 105 -16.47 8.07 -1.75
N MET A 106 -16.67 7.34 -0.65
CA MET A 106 -17.62 6.22 -0.60
C MET A 106 -19.04 6.67 -0.94
N THR A 107 -19.43 7.89 -0.55
CA THR A 107 -20.79 8.42 -0.78
C THR A 107 -21.02 8.81 -2.24
N HIS A 108 -19.99 9.33 -2.92
CA HIS A 108 -20.13 9.93 -4.25
C HIS A 108 -19.45 9.15 -5.39
N ALA A 109 -18.49 8.29 -5.07
CA ALA A 109 -17.62 7.57 -5.99
C ALA A 109 -17.28 6.16 -5.45
N GLU A 110 -18.30 5.44 -4.94
CA GLU A 110 -18.13 4.10 -4.35
C GLU A 110 -17.41 3.12 -5.28
N GLN A 111 -17.72 3.16 -6.58
CA GLN A 111 -17.13 2.25 -7.56
C GLN A 111 -15.62 2.49 -7.73
N ASP A 112 -15.22 3.76 -7.83
CA ASP A 112 -13.80 4.12 -7.97
C ASP A 112 -13.02 3.78 -6.70
N LEU A 113 -13.60 4.04 -5.53
CA LEU A 113 -13.01 3.63 -4.25
C LEU A 113 -12.82 2.12 -4.17
N LYS A 114 -13.85 1.36 -4.54
CA LYS A 114 -13.78 -0.10 -4.56
C LYS A 114 -12.66 -0.59 -5.47
N LYS A 115 -12.60 -0.09 -6.71
CA LYS A 115 -11.54 -0.48 -7.63
C LYS A 115 -10.16 -0.11 -7.10
N ALA A 116 -10.00 1.11 -6.57
CA ALA A 116 -8.73 1.58 -6.00
C ALA A 116 -8.24 0.68 -4.85
N ILE A 117 -9.13 0.28 -3.95
CA ILE A 117 -8.83 -0.69 -2.88
C ILE A 117 -8.39 -2.04 -3.47
N LEU A 118 -9.08 -2.54 -4.49
CA LEU A 118 -8.71 -3.79 -5.14
C LEU A 118 -7.35 -3.70 -5.84
N LEU A 119 -7.01 -2.56 -6.47
CA LEU A 119 -5.68 -2.33 -7.04
C LEU A 119 -4.59 -2.44 -5.97
N ILE A 120 -4.78 -1.81 -4.82
CA ILE A 120 -3.84 -1.87 -3.68
C ILE A 120 -3.73 -3.32 -3.18
N HIS A 121 -4.83 -4.06 -3.09
CA HIS A 121 -4.82 -5.47 -2.70
C HIS A 121 -3.98 -6.32 -3.66
N PHE A 122 -4.24 -6.21 -4.97
CA PHE A 122 -3.49 -6.96 -5.97
C PHE A 122 -2.02 -6.54 -6.01
N TYR A 123 -1.72 -5.26 -5.80
CA TYR A 123 -0.35 -4.78 -5.73
C TYR A 123 0.41 -5.32 -4.51
N ASN A 124 -0.23 -5.36 -3.34
CA ASN A 124 0.37 -5.95 -2.14
C ASN A 124 0.63 -7.46 -2.30
N GLY A 125 -0.20 -8.16 -3.08
CA GLY A 125 -0.01 -9.58 -3.43
C GLY A 125 0.93 -9.81 -4.62
N TYR A 126 1.14 -8.78 -5.44
CA TYR A 126 2.10 -8.77 -6.55
C TYR A 126 3.49 -8.62 -5.96
N ASP A 127 4.12 -9.78 -5.75
CA ASP A 127 5.39 -9.96 -5.06
C ASP A 127 6.48 -8.99 -5.53
N THR A 128 6.64 -7.89 -4.79
CA THR A 128 7.84 -7.05 -4.75
C THR A 128 8.41 -7.04 -3.33
N THR A 129 8.59 -8.19 -2.69
CA THR A 129 9.28 -8.17 -1.38
C THR A 129 10.76 -7.74 -1.53
N PRO A 130 11.37 -7.03 -0.53
CA PRO A 130 10.91 -6.87 0.85
C PRO A 130 10.81 -5.42 1.39
N LEU A 131 9.80 -5.21 2.23
CA LEU A 131 9.80 -4.24 3.34
C LEU A 131 11.09 -4.39 4.18
N LYS A 132 11.76 -3.29 4.49
CA LYS A 132 12.50 -3.17 5.76
C LYS A 132 11.66 -2.36 6.74
N ALA A 133 11.50 -2.96 7.91
CA ALA A 133 10.64 -2.56 8.99
C ALA A 133 11.10 -1.26 9.66
N GLU A 134 10.14 -0.40 9.99
CA GLU A 134 10.21 0.40 11.20
C GLU A 134 9.11 -0.09 12.14
N ALA A 135 9.41 -1.20 12.82
CA ALA A 135 8.81 -1.45 14.11
C ALA A 135 9.57 -0.58 15.11
N ASP A 136 8.98 0.58 15.41
CA ASP A 136 9.33 1.41 16.55
C ASP A 136 8.84 0.67 17.81
N GLU A 137 9.68 -0.22 18.36
CA GLU A 137 9.54 -0.71 19.73
C GLU A 137 10.92 -0.65 20.39
N SER A 138 11.14 0.43 21.13
CA SER A 138 12.02 0.47 22.29
C SER A 138 11.80 -0.75 23.17
N GLU A 139 12.85 -1.54 23.45
CA GLU A 139 13.24 -1.99 24.80
C GLU A 139 14.45 -2.95 24.75
N GLN A 140 15.55 -2.49 25.36
CA GLN A 140 16.56 -3.22 26.14
C GLN A 140 16.80 -4.72 25.84
N ASP A 141 18.01 -5.03 25.35
CA ASP A 141 18.87 -5.89 26.16
C ASP A 141 20.35 -5.47 26.02
N GLN A 142 20.92 -5.11 27.16
CA GLN A 142 22.34 -4.85 27.34
C GLN A 142 22.99 -6.20 27.58
N ASN A 143 24.01 -6.56 26.81
CA ASN A 143 25.16 -7.22 27.42
C ASN A 143 26.43 -7.00 26.63
N ASP A 144 27.30 -6.23 27.28
CA ASP A 144 28.71 -6.08 27.01
C ASP A 144 29.43 -7.43 26.89
N ASP A 145 30.29 -7.59 25.88
CA ASP A 145 31.62 -8.13 26.12
C ASP A 145 32.57 -7.77 24.96
N TYR A 146 33.09 -6.54 25.01
CA TYR A 146 34.30 -6.16 24.28
C TYR A 146 35.44 -6.00 25.30
N ALA A 147 35.93 -7.13 25.80
CA ALA A 147 37.17 -7.21 26.57
C ALA A 147 38.31 -7.74 25.68
N THR A 148 39.05 -6.79 25.12
CA THR A 148 40.53 -6.70 25.08
C THR A 148 41.40 -7.98 24.92
N HIS A 149 42.33 -7.99 23.95
CA HIS A 149 43.77 -7.77 24.22
C HIS A 149 44.60 -7.74 22.92
N TYR A 150 45.46 -6.72 22.81
CA TYR A 150 46.67 -6.72 21.98
C TYR A 150 47.74 -7.55 22.70
N ASP A 151 48.37 -8.53 22.04
CA ASP A 151 49.76 -8.91 22.33
C ASP A 151 50.31 -9.73 21.15
N GLY A 152 51.54 -9.42 20.74
CA GLY A 152 52.20 -10.05 19.59
C GLY A 152 52.85 -11.40 19.90
N ASP A 153 53.21 -12.16 18.86
CA ASP A 153 54.61 -12.53 18.59
C ASP A 153 54.75 -13.36 17.30
N ASN A 154 55.90 -13.15 16.64
CA ASN A 154 56.69 -13.97 15.71
C ASN A 154 56.06 -15.07 14.81
N TYR A 155 56.38 -14.97 13.51
CA TYR A 155 57.12 -16.00 12.75
C TYR A 155 58.00 -15.35 11.67
#